data_AF-A0A9W4UI77-F1
#
_entry.id   AF-A0A9W4UI77-F1
#
_cell.length_a   1.000
_cell.length_b   1.000
_cell.length_c   1.000
_cell.angle_alpha   90.00
_cell.angle_beta   90.00
_cell.angle_gamma   90.00
#
_symmetry.space_group_name_H-M   'P 1'
#
loop_
_entity.id
_entity.type
_entity.pdbx_description
1 polymer ?
#
loop_
_entity_poly.entity_id
_entity_poly.type
_entity_poly.pdbx_seq_one_letter_code
_entity_poly.pdbx_strand_id
1 'polypeptide(L)'
;MQSAVVNMSLFSIIFIALFAASASALACNNLTLTVEISARQSRFQKFPIQTNIDTQAFAQDFTRRGHNYSAELFQGWQQLSGAYKISARYCRPFKGHSSAVQLLTHGIGFDKSYAISCTELMYTA
;
A
#
# COMPACT_ATOMS: atom_id res chain seq x y z
N MET A 1 57.39 -17.92 -4.35
CA MET A 1 56.13 -18.70 -4.22
C MET A 1 54.99 -17.74 -3.88
N GLN A 2 54.47 -16.98 -4.85
CA GLN A 2 53.41 -15.98 -4.60
C GLN A 2 52.28 -16.02 -5.66
N SER A 3 52.34 -16.95 -6.62
CA SER A 3 51.49 -16.90 -7.81
C SER A 3 50.24 -17.80 -7.74
N ALA A 4 50.04 -18.55 -6.64
CA ALA A 4 48.92 -19.49 -6.51
C ALA A 4 47.76 -18.99 -5.64
N VAL A 5 47.94 -17.93 -4.84
CA VAL A 5 46.91 -17.45 -3.90
C VAL A 5 45.91 -16.49 -4.57
N VAL A 6 46.35 -15.80 -5.63
CA VAL A 6 45.51 -14.83 -6.37
C VAL A 6 44.37 -15.54 -7.12
N ASN A 7 44.60 -16.78 -7.56
CA ASN A 7 43.67 -17.49 -8.44
C ASN A 7 42.50 -18.20 -7.72
N MET A 8 42.56 -18.41 -6.40
CA MET A 8 41.45 -19.02 -5.63
C MET A 8 40.45 -17.96 -5.14
N SER A 9 40.90 -16.71 -4.95
CA SER A 9 40.09 -15.60 -4.41
C SER A 9 39.15 -14.99 -5.45
N LEU A 10 39.59 -14.91 -6.72
CA LEU A 10 38.80 -14.32 -7.81
C LEU A 10 37.55 -15.16 -8.17
N PHE A 11 37.62 -16.49 -8.09
CA PHE A 11 36.45 -17.34 -8.37
C PHE A 11 35.35 -17.20 -7.30
N SER A 12 35.70 -17.06 -6.01
CA SER A 12 34.72 -16.88 -4.94
C SER A 12 33.95 -15.56 -5.03
N ILE A 13 34.58 -14.48 -5.51
CA ILE A 13 33.91 -13.17 -5.67
C ILE A 13 32.89 -13.21 -6.81
N ILE A 14 33.18 -13.95 -7.89
CA ILE A 14 32.27 -14.09 -9.03
C ILE A 14 31.00 -14.87 -8.64
N PHE A 15 31.12 -15.90 -7.80
CA PHE A 15 29.96 -16.66 -7.33
C PHE A 15 29.01 -15.85 -6.44
N ILE A 16 29.54 -14.93 -5.62
CA ILE A 16 28.72 -14.04 -4.77
C ILE A 16 27.99 -13.00 -5.62
N ALA A 17 28.61 -12.49 -6.69
CA ALA A 17 27.97 -11.54 -7.60
C ALA A 17 26.83 -12.17 -8.43
N LEU A 18 26.92 -13.47 -8.76
CA LEU A 18 25.85 -14.18 -9.49
C LEU A 18 24.60 -14.42 -8.64
N PHE A 19 24.73 -14.57 -7.32
CA PHE A 19 23.59 -14.82 -6.43
C PHE A 19 22.73 -13.58 -6.17
N ALA A 20 23.30 -12.38 -6.30
CA ALA A 20 22.60 -11.12 -6.03
C ALA A 20 21.59 -10.67 -7.11
N ALA A 21 21.46 -11.42 -8.22
CA ALA A 21 20.76 -10.93 -9.42
C ALA A 21 19.52 -11.75 -9.84
N SER A 22 18.92 -12.53 -8.94
CA SER A 22 17.63 -13.18 -9.23
C SER A 22 16.43 -12.27 -8.92
N ALA A 23 16.45 -11.04 -9.44
CA ALA A 23 15.23 -10.23 -9.48
C ALA A 23 14.30 -10.83 -10.53
N SER A 24 13.16 -11.39 -10.10
CA SER A 24 12.11 -11.80 -11.02
C SER A 24 11.60 -10.59 -11.77
N ALA A 25 11.95 -10.45 -13.05
CA ALA A 25 11.44 -9.36 -13.87
C ALA A 25 9.91 -9.51 -14.01
N LEU A 26 9.17 -8.51 -13.52
CA LEU A 26 7.72 -8.40 -13.68
C LEU A 26 7.40 -7.42 -14.81
N ALA A 27 6.46 -7.80 -15.68
CA ALA A 27 5.88 -6.88 -16.66
C ALA A 27 4.66 -6.20 -16.02
N CYS A 28 4.81 -4.93 -15.65
CA CYS A 28 3.79 -4.16 -14.95
C CYS A 28 3.18 -3.06 -15.82
N ASN A 29 1.86 -2.90 -15.75
CA ASN A 29 1.13 -1.83 -16.44
C ASN A 29 0.21 -1.10 -15.47
N ASN A 30 0.17 0.23 -15.57
CA ASN A 30 -0.84 1.03 -14.89
C ASN A 30 -2.15 0.95 -15.65
N LEU A 31 -3.25 0.87 -14.91
CA LEU A 31 -4.59 0.80 -15.48
C LEU A 31 -5.59 1.51 -14.58
N THR A 32 -6.69 1.95 -15.16
CA THR A 32 -7.78 2.62 -14.45
C THR A 32 -9.04 1.79 -14.61
N LEU A 33 -9.53 1.23 -13.52
CA LEU A 33 -10.75 0.43 -13.48
C LEU A 33 -11.91 1.31 -13.06
N THR A 34 -13.04 1.23 -13.76
CA THR A 34 -14.30 1.78 -13.25
C THR A 34 -15.01 0.66 -12.51
N VAL A 35 -15.30 0.87 -11.23
CA VAL A 35 -15.98 -0.11 -10.39
C VAL A 35 -17.17 0.53 -9.69
N GLU A 36 -18.27 -0.21 -9.62
CA GLU A 36 -19.41 0.15 -8.79
C GLU A 36 -19.13 -0.30 -7.37
N ILE A 37 -19.00 0.66 -6.45
CA ILE A 37 -18.77 0.39 -5.03
C ILE A 37 -20.00 0.81 -4.26
N SER A 38 -20.44 -0.05 -3.36
CA SER A 38 -21.45 0.25 -2.35
C SER A 38 -20.89 -0.09 -0.97
N ALA A 39 -20.87 0.89 -0.07
CA ALA A 39 -20.33 0.74 1.27
C ALA A 39 -21.26 1.34 2.31
N ARG A 40 -21.48 0.60 3.40
CA ARG A 40 -22.17 1.10 4.59
C ARG A 40 -21.16 1.78 5.50
N GLN A 41 -21.33 3.07 5.75
CA GLN A 41 -20.46 3.83 6.65
C GLN A 41 -21.27 4.55 7.73
N SER A 42 -20.61 4.89 8.84
CA SER A 42 -21.19 5.74 9.87
C SER A 42 -21.47 7.13 9.30
N ARG A 43 -22.62 7.69 9.63
CA ARG A 43 -22.96 9.08 9.36
C ARG A 43 -22.69 9.87 10.62
N PHE A 44 -21.77 10.82 10.55
CA PHE A 44 -21.47 11.73 11.65
C PHE A 44 -22.06 13.10 11.39
N GLN A 45 -22.46 13.79 12.46
CA GLN A 45 -22.88 15.18 12.39
C GLN A 45 -21.73 16.02 11.85
N LYS A 46 -22.04 16.87 10.87
CA LYS A 46 -21.07 17.82 10.33
C LYS A 46 -20.81 18.90 11.39
N PHE A 47 -19.57 18.98 11.86
CA PHE A 47 -19.11 20.06 12.72
C PHE A 47 -18.65 21.24 11.85
N PRO A 48 -19.27 22.42 11.95
CA PRO A 48 -18.86 23.58 11.16
C PRO A 48 -17.52 24.11 11.70
N ILE A 49 -16.46 23.96 10.92
CA ILE A 49 -15.17 24.60 11.20
C ILE A 49 -15.14 25.92 10.41
N GLN A 50 -15.39 27.04 11.08
CA GLN A 50 -15.37 28.38 10.45
C GLN A 50 -14.14 29.17 10.83
N THR A 51 -13.57 28.89 11.99
CA THR A 51 -12.41 29.55 12.56
C THR A 51 -11.38 28.53 13.03
N ASN A 52 -10.16 29.00 13.30
CA ASN A 52 -9.16 28.19 13.98
C ASN A 52 -9.65 27.71 15.35
N ILE A 53 -10.40 28.54 16.10
CA ILE A 53 -10.93 28.17 17.42
C ILE A 53 -11.82 26.92 17.33
N ASP A 54 -12.60 26.77 16.26
CA ASP A 54 -13.48 25.61 16.06
C ASP A 54 -12.69 24.31 15.88
N THR A 55 -11.56 24.36 15.16
CA THR A 55 -10.66 23.21 15.01
C THR A 55 -10.07 22.78 16.35
N GLN A 56 -9.64 23.75 17.16
CA GLN A 56 -9.12 23.47 18.50
C GLN A 56 -10.21 22.86 19.40
N ALA A 57 -11.44 23.37 19.33
CA ALA A 57 -12.57 22.83 20.09
C ALA A 57 -12.86 21.37 19.71
N PHE A 58 -12.93 21.07 18.40
CA PHE A 58 -13.08 19.70 17.92
C PHE A 58 -11.97 18.77 18.44
N ALA A 59 -10.71 19.20 18.36
CA ALA A 59 -9.58 18.39 18.82
C ALA A 59 -9.62 18.16 20.34
N GLN A 60 -10.01 19.18 21.11
CA GLN A 60 -10.18 19.07 22.57
C GLN A 60 -11.28 18.07 22.93
N ASP A 61 -12.46 18.17 22.32
CA ASP A 61 -13.56 17.24 22.59
C ASP A 61 -13.23 15.82 22.14
N PHE A 62 -12.61 15.65 20.96
CA PHE A 62 -12.23 14.34 20.43
C PHE A 62 -11.18 13.62 21.29
N THR A 63 -10.26 14.36 21.91
CA THR A 63 -9.18 13.80 22.74
C THR A 63 -9.49 13.80 24.24
N ARG A 64 -10.64 14.35 24.65
CA ARG A 64 -11.04 14.44 26.05
C ARG A 64 -11.23 13.03 26.63
N ARG A 65 -10.45 12.71 27.66
CA ARG A 65 -10.55 11.41 28.35
C ARG A 65 -11.93 11.23 28.98
N GLY A 66 -12.51 10.05 28.81
CA GLY A 66 -13.84 9.71 29.34
C GLY A 66 -15.00 10.27 28.52
N HIS A 67 -14.73 10.99 27.43
CA HIS A 67 -15.74 11.52 26.53
C HIS A 67 -15.77 10.73 25.23
N ASN A 68 -16.92 10.14 24.90
CA ASN A 68 -17.10 9.42 23.65
C ASN A 68 -17.68 10.35 22.59
N TYR A 69 -16.87 11.30 22.13
CA TYR A 69 -17.32 12.31 21.19
C TYR A 69 -17.75 11.72 19.84
N SER A 70 -17.15 10.60 19.42
CA SER A 70 -17.60 9.88 18.22
C SER A 70 -19.03 9.36 18.34
N ALA A 71 -19.44 8.87 19.51
CA ALA A 71 -20.81 8.42 19.74
C ALA A 71 -21.81 9.58 19.77
N GLU A 72 -21.42 10.73 20.33
CA GLU A 72 -22.28 11.94 20.34
C GLU A 72 -22.53 12.47 18.92
N LEU A 73 -21.52 12.44 18.06
CA LEU A 73 -21.65 12.85 16.67
C LEU A 73 -22.34 11.80 15.80
N PHE A 74 -22.56 10.58 16.28
CA PHE A 74 -23.11 9.50 15.46
C PHE A 74 -24.60 9.71 15.17
N GLN A 75 -24.94 9.79 13.89
CA GLN A 75 -26.31 10.00 13.39
C GLN A 75 -26.88 8.77 12.69
N GLY A 76 -26.32 7.58 12.97
CA GLY A 76 -26.72 6.34 12.34
C GLY A 76 -25.83 5.94 11.16
N TRP A 77 -26.34 5.04 10.33
CA TRP A 77 -25.62 4.49 9.19
C TRP A 77 -26.15 5.07 7.88
N GLN A 78 -25.28 5.18 6.89
CA GLN A 78 -25.64 5.53 5.53
C GLN A 78 -25.00 4.55 4.56
N GLN A 79 -25.71 4.23 3.47
CA GLN A 79 -25.15 3.49 2.34
C GLN A 79 -24.68 4.52 1.32
N LEU A 80 -23.40 4.50 0.99
CA LEU A 80 -22.88 5.27 -0.15
C LEU A 80 -22.66 4.29 -1.30
N SER A 81 -23.21 4.63 -2.46
CA SER A 81 -23.00 3.87 -3.68
C SER A 81 -22.58 4.80 -4.80
N GLY A 82 -21.67 4.35 -5.65
CA GLY A 82 -21.25 5.12 -6.81
C GLY A 82 -20.24 4.38 -7.68
N ALA A 83 -20.07 4.93 -8.89
CA ALA A 83 -19.08 4.50 -9.85
C ALA A 83 -17.77 5.25 -9.60
N TYR A 84 -16.69 4.52 -9.30
CA TYR A 84 -15.39 5.11 -9.00
C TYR A 84 -14.33 4.62 -9.98
N LYS A 85 -13.47 5.55 -10.42
CA LYS A 85 -12.29 5.25 -11.23
C LYS A 85 -11.10 4.99 -10.31
N ILE A 86 -10.73 3.72 -10.15
CA ILE A 86 -9.61 3.29 -9.31
C ILE A 86 -8.36 3.13 -10.19
N SER A 87 -7.28 3.79 -9.79
CA SER A 87 -5.98 3.57 -10.38
C SER A 87 -5.32 2.33 -9.76
N ALA A 88 -5.03 1.34 -10.58
CA ALA A 88 -4.35 0.11 -10.18
C ALA A 88 -3.09 -0.12 -11.03
N ARG A 89 -2.25 -1.04 -10.58
CA ARG A 89 -1.13 -1.56 -11.37
C ARG A 89 -1.22 -3.08 -11.37
N TYR A 90 -1.20 -3.66 -12.57
CA TYR A 90 -1.21 -5.10 -12.75
C TYR A 90 0.16 -5.54 -13.23
N CYS A 91 0.73 -6.52 -12.54
CA CYS A 91 2.03 -7.10 -12.84
C CYS A 91 1.86 -8.58 -13.12
N ARG A 92 2.59 -9.07 -14.13
CA ARG A 92 2.65 -10.50 -14.45
C ARG A 92 4.11 -10.93 -14.61
N PRO A 93 4.43 -12.23 -14.40
CA PRO A 93 5.75 -12.76 -14.69
C PRO A 93 6.16 -12.44 -16.14
N PHE A 94 7.41 -12.01 -16.34
CA PHE A 94 7.93 -11.73 -17.69
C PHE A 94 7.98 -13.00 -18.56
N LYS A 95 8.20 -14.16 -17.94
CA LYS A 95 8.13 -15.49 -18.58
C LYS A 95 7.28 -16.43 -17.73
N GLY A 96 6.56 -17.35 -18.39
CA GLY A 96 5.68 -18.32 -17.73
C GLY A 96 4.27 -17.78 -17.43
N HIS A 97 3.44 -18.64 -16.85
CA HIS A 97 2.07 -18.33 -16.46
C HIS A 97 1.91 -18.55 -14.96
N SER A 98 1.15 -17.67 -14.30
CA SER A 98 0.72 -17.86 -12.90
C SER A 98 -0.70 -18.42 -12.88
N SER A 99 -0.95 -19.40 -12.03
CA SER A 99 -2.30 -19.91 -11.74
C SER A 99 -3.00 -19.11 -10.63
N ALA A 100 -2.29 -18.18 -9.99
CA ALA A 100 -2.81 -17.38 -8.88
C ALA A 100 -2.61 -15.88 -9.12
N VAL A 101 -3.55 -15.07 -8.61
CA VAL A 101 -3.49 -13.61 -8.59
C VAL A 101 -3.48 -13.15 -7.14
N GLN A 102 -2.47 -12.36 -6.78
CA GLN A 102 -2.44 -11.68 -5.50
C GLN A 102 -3.05 -10.30 -5.65
N LEU A 103 -4.07 -10.00 -4.83
CA LEU A 103 -4.64 -8.67 -4.73
C LEU A 103 -3.99 -7.95 -3.55
N LEU A 104 -3.37 -6.80 -3.82
CA LEU A 104 -2.77 -5.97 -2.79
C LEU A 104 -3.46 -4.62 -2.73
N THR A 105 -3.73 -4.17 -1.51
CA THR A 105 -4.33 -2.87 -1.21
C THR A 105 -3.39 -2.08 -0.31
N HIS A 106 -3.31 -0.77 -0.51
CA HIS A 106 -2.52 0.10 0.35
C HIS A 106 -3.37 0.66 1.50
N GLY A 107 -2.70 1.14 2.55
CA GLY A 107 -3.33 1.87 3.64
C GLY A 107 -3.63 3.34 3.29
N ILE A 108 -4.24 4.05 4.24
CA ILE A 108 -4.48 5.50 4.13
C ILE A 108 -3.14 6.26 4.02
N GLY A 109 -3.09 7.26 3.14
CA GLY A 109 -1.88 8.07 2.93
C GLY A 109 -0.82 7.43 2.02
N PHE A 110 -1.08 6.24 1.49
CA PHE A 110 -0.22 5.56 0.52
C PHE A 110 -0.94 5.40 -0.83
N ASP A 111 -0.21 4.94 -1.84
CA ASP A 111 -0.76 4.63 -3.17
C ASP A 111 -0.36 3.22 -3.63
N LYS A 112 -0.77 2.88 -4.86
CA LYS A 112 -0.47 1.58 -5.50
C LYS A 112 1.02 1.24 -5.61
N SER A 113 1.93 2.22 -5.59
CA SER A 113 3.37 1.97 -5.69
C SER A 113 3.93 1.35 -4.41
N TYR A 114 3.39 1.75 -3.25
CA TYR A 114 3.81 1.24 -1.94
C TYR A 114 3.60 -0.27 -1.83
N ALA A 115 2.40 -0.75 -2.16
CA ALA A 115 2.06 -2.17 -2.06
C ALA A 115 2.91 -3.07 -2.98
N ILE A 116 3.31 -2.56 -4.14
CA ILE A 116 4.10 -3.31 -5.12
C ILE A 116 5.58 -3.35 -4.73
N SER A 117 6.12 -2.26 -4.21
CA SER A 117 7.47 -2.23 -3.64
C SER A 117 7.66 -3.29 -2.55
N CYS A 118 6.67 -3.47 -1.67
CA CYS A 118 6.72 -4.52 -0.64
C CYS A 118 6.70 -5.95 -1.23
N THR A 119 6.07 -6.18 -2.38
CA THR A 119 6.02 -7.50 -3.00
C THR A 119 7.36 -7.86 -3.63
N GLU A 120 8.04 -6.90 -4.27
CA GLU A 120 9.39 -7.13 -4.80
C GLU A 120 10.36 -7.53 -3.69
N LEU A 121 10.27 -6.89 -2.52
CA LEU A 121 11.09 -7.27 -1.35
C LEU A 121 10.78 -8.66 -0.79
N MET A 122 9.53 -9.13 -0.89
CA MET A 122 9.13 -10.47 -0.41
C MET A 122 9.48 -11.59 -1.40
N TYR A 123 9.61 -11.30 -2.69
CA TYR A 123 9.95 -12.29 -3.72
C TYR A 123 11.47 -12.40 -3.98
N THR A 124 12.27 -11.46 -3.46
CA THR A 124 13.75 -11.46 -3.51
C THR A 124 14.43 -11.97 -2.23
N ALA A 125 13.66 -12.45 -1.25
CA ALA A 125 14.16 -12.93 0.04
C ALA A 125 14.17 -14.47 0.12
#